data_AF-A0A671LJ41-F1
#
_entry.id   AF-A0A671LJ41-F1
#
_cell.length_a   1.000
_cell.length_b   1.000
_cell.length_c   1.000
_cell.angle_alpha   90.00
_cell.angle_beta   90.00
_cell.angle_gamma   90.00
#
_symmetry.space_group_name_H-M   'P 1'
#
loop_
_entity.id
_entity.type
_entity.pdbx_description
1 polymer ?
#
loop_
_entity_poly.entity_id
_entity_poly.type
_entity_poly.pdbx_seq_one_letter_code
_entity_poly.pdbx_strand_id
1 'polypeptide(L)'
;QEVGGKNYEASMTHVDSFIKELLSSDAMKDFSRARVYLDKNYKSQEQFTALGCCYFIHESLKNIQQFDFKAKKFRKVFGKEVCSDALLSAATLEKEKFPQDYFPESKWSRKGFIRTRWALADCAFDLVNIHLFHDASNLVAWEKSPSVYSGTRQKALGFVLDRITDQRFERLPYFIFGDFNFRLDSKQVIESLCSMASVQTVRSADTNEVDKLIFRESDNDRKVKPFTASFSHQTYMFKQWLLEFDRELSVFKERLHEMDISFPPSYPYSEDSSQGKQYMNTRCPAWCDRILMSASAKDLLVKVHGNVMKSQSSAAPAPAVICLSV
;
A
#
# COMPACT_ATOMS: atom_id res chain seq x y z
N GLN A 1 -0.95 7.43 -0.47
CA GLN A 1 0.36 6.89 -0.13
C GLN A 1 1.28 7.89 0.58
N GLU A 2 1.47 9.12 0.07
CA GLU A 2 2.40 10.10 0.66
C GLU A 2 1.83 11.53 0.53
N VAL A 3 1.33 12.09 1.64
CA VAL A 3 0.89 13.48 1.75
C VAL A 3 2.05 14.42 1.38
N GLY A 4 1.83 15.23 0.34
CA GLY A 4 2.84 16.11 -0.25
C GLY A 4 3.79 15.42 -1.26
N GLY A 5 3.68 14.10 -1.45
CA GLY A 5 4.48 13.34 -2.40
C GLY A 5 5.99 13.33 -2.09
N LYS A 6 6.81 13.16 -3.13
CA LYS A 6 8.28 13.16 -3.01
C LYS A 6 8.84 14.51 -2.59
N ASN A 7 8.27 15.59 -3.13
CA ASN A 7 8.66 16.97 -2.84
C ASN A 7 7.74 17.59 -1.79
N TYR A 8 7.57 16.89 -0.66
CA TYR A 8 6.57 17.22 0.35
C TYR A 8 6.74 18.63 0.91
N GLU A 9 7.95 19.15 1.07
CA GLU A 9 8.16 20.50 1.63
C GLU A 9 7.54 21.60 0.78
N ALA A 10 7.70 21.51 -0.55
CA ALA A 10 7.09 22.46 -1.47
C ALA A 10 5.59 22.19 -1.63
N SER A 11 5.22 20.91 -1.74
CA SER A 11 3.87 20.51 -2.13
C SER A 11 2.87 20.50 -0.97
N MET A 12 3.32 20.52 0.28
CA MET A 12 2.44 20.50 1.47
C MET A 12 1.46 21.67 1.48
N THR A 13 1.86 22.80 0.88
CA THR A 13 1.04 24.01 0.75
C THR A 13 -0.23 23.78 -0.08
N HIS A 14 -0.23 22.81 -0.99
CA HIS A 14 -1.37 22.50 -1.85
C HIS A 14 -2.36 21.50 -1.22
N VAL A 15 -1.94 20.77 -0.18
CA VAL A 15 -2.73 19.68 0.41
C VAL A 15 -4.07 20.19 0.95
N ASP A 16 -4.08 21.33 1.64
CA ASP A 16 -5.32 21.86 2.22
C ASP A 16 -6.31 22.32 1.16
N SER A 17 -5.83 22.95 0.08
CA SER A 17 -6.69 23.37 -1.05
C SER A 17 -7.28 22.15 -1.73
N PHE A 18 -6.46 21.13 -2.02
CA PHE A 18 -6.90 19.90 -2.64
C PHE A 18 -8.00 19.21 -1.81
N ILE A 19 -7.80 19.07 -0.49
CA ILE A 19 -8.78 18.41 0.39
C ILE A 19 -10.06 19.22 0.49
N LYS A 20 -9.96 20.56 0.54
CA LYS A 20 -11.12 21.44 0.52
C LYS A 20 -11.93 21.27 -0.76
N GLU A 21 -11.27 21.34 -1.91
CA GLU A 21 -11.90 21.15 -3.23
C GLU A 21 -12.55 19.78 -3.34
N LEU A 22 -11.84 18.72 -2.97
CA LEU A 22 -12.35 17.35 -2.94
C LEU A 22 -13.62 17.24 -2.10
N LEU A 23 -13.59 17.72 -0.85
CA LEU A 23 -14.73 17.66 0.08
C LEU A 23 -15.94 18.49 -0.37
N SER A 24 -15.71 19.54 -1.16
CA SER A 24 -16.76 20.41 -1.73
C SER A 24 -17.24 20.00 -3.11
N SER A 25 -16.60 19.04 -3.77
CA SER A 25 -16.93 18.65 -5.14
C SER A 25 -18.32 18.00 -5.23
N ASP A 26 -18.97 18.17 -6.38
CA ASP A 26 -20.30 17.60 -6.65
C ASP A 26 -20.31 16.06 -6.55
N ALA A 27 -19.18 15.42 -6.87
CA ALA A 27 -19.01 13.97 -6.72
C ALA A 27 -19.14 13.50 -5.26
N MET A 28 -18.93 14.41 -4.29
CA MET A 28 -18.96 14.13 -2.85
C MET A 28 -20.25 14.57 -2.17
N LYS A 29 -21.28 14.98 -2.93
CA LYS A 29 -22.56 15.50 -2.40
C LYS A 29 -23.29 14.49 -1.50
N ASP A 30 -23.27 13.21 -1.86
CA ASP A 30 -23.98 12.14 -1.14
C ASP A 30 -23.15 11.58 0.04
N PHE A 31 -21.99 12.17 0.31
CA PHE A 31 -21.09 11.83 1.42
C PHE A 31 -21.12 12.95 2.47
N SER A 32 -22.23 13.06 3.18
CA SER A 32 -22.45 14.08 4.22
C SER A 32 -21.50 13.97 5.42
N ARG A 33 -20.82 12.83 5.58
CA ARG A 33 -19.85 12.59 6.65
C ARG A 33 -18.50 12.19 6.08
N ALA A 34 -17.43 12.71 6.69
CA ALA A 34 -16.07 12.35 6.34
C ALA A 34 -15.12 12.41 7.54
N ARG A 35 -14.10 11.55 7.55
CA ARG A 35 -12.95 11.65 8.45
C ARG A 35 -11.68 11.66 7.61
N VAL A 36 -10.93 12.75 7.68
CA VAL A 36 -9.70 12.93 6.92
C VAL A 36 -8.55 13.09 7.89
N TYR A 37 -7.51 12.27 7.74
CA TYR A 37 -6.30 12.28 8.56
C TYR A 37 -5.10 12.47 7.64
N LEU A 38 -4.33 13.53 7.88
CA LEU A 38 -3.20 13.91 7.01
C LEU A 38 -1.98 14.19 7.87
N ASP A 39 -1.00 13.29 7.88
CA ASP A 39 0.25 13.56 8.57
C ASP A 39 1.06 14.60 7.78
N LYS A 40 0.97 15.87 8.19
CA LYS A 40 1.67 17.01 7.55
C LYS A 40 2.91 17.47 8.33
N ASN A 41 3.16 16.93 9.52
CA ASN A 41 4.20 17.44 10.41
C ASN A 41 5.60 16.93 10.03
N TYR A 42 6.09 17.33 8.86
CA TYR A 42 7.41 16.93 8.36
C TYR A 42 8.59 17.48 9.18
N LYS A 43 8.33 18.46 10.07
CA LYS A 43 9.34 18.98 11.02
C LYS A 43 9.67 17.97 12.13
N SER A 44 8.74 17.07 12.49
CA SER A 44 8.97 16.00 13.47
C SER A 44 9.48 14.74 12.77
N GLN A 45 10.76 14.71 12.43
CA GLN A 45 11.35 13.60 11.66
C GLN A 45 11.19 12.23 12.35
N GLU A 46 11.17 12.18 13.68
CA GLU A 46 11.01 10.95 14.45
C GLU A 46 9.60 10.35 14.36
N GLN A 47 8.58 11.15 14.04
CA GLN A 47 7.18 10.72 14.08
C GLN A 47 6.48 10.84 12.74
N PHE A 48 7.05 11.58 11.78
CA PHE A 48 6.46 11.82 10.47
C PHE A 48 6.42 10.56 9.60
N THR A 49 5.22 10.27 9.07
CA THR A 49 4.93 9.12 8.19
C THR A 49 4.42 9.53 6.82
N ALA A 50 4.11 10.81 6.60
CA ALA A 50 3.43 11.29 5.41
C ALA A 50 2.14 10.51 5.05
N LEU A 51 1.57 9.72 5.95
CA LEU A 51 0.38 8.92 5.65
C LEU A 51 -0.87 9.80 5.64
N GLY A 52 -1.73 9.58 4.64
CA GLY A 52 -3.05 10.19 4.53
C GLY A 52 -4.16 9.15 4.47
N CYS A 53 -5.27 9.37 5.17
CA CYS A 53 -6.49 8.57 5.06
C CYS A 53 -7.70 9.47 4.91
N CYS A 54 -8.46 9.31 3.83
CA CYS A 54 -9.77 9.94 3.67
C CYS A 54 -10.85 8.87 3.71
N TYR A 55 -11.72 8.93 4.72
CA TYR A 55 -12.89 8.08 4.86
C TYR A 55 -14.13 8.88 4.51
N PHE A 56 -14.77 8.56 3.39
CA PHE A 56 -16.03 9.19 2.97
C PHE A 56 -17.20 8.24 3.23
N ILE A 57 -18.21 8.75 3.92
CA ILE A 57 -19.31 7.95 4.45
C ILE A 57 -20.60 8.38 3.79
N HIS A 58 -21.14 7.49 2.94
CA HIS A 58 -22.36 7.74 2.19
C HIS A 58 -23.58 7.93 3.11
N GLU A 59 -24.56 8.71 2.68
CA GLU A 59 -25.79 9.01 3.44
C GLU A 59 -26.66 7.80 3.78
N SER A 60 -26.54 6.71 3.01
CA SER A 60 -27.24 5.44 3.28
C SER A 60 -26.77 4.76 4.59
N LEU A 61 -25.56 5.06 5.07
CA LEU A 61 -24.98 4.44 6.26
C LEU A 61 -25.44 5.10 7.56
N LYS A 62 -26.61 4.76 8.11
CA LYS A 62 -27.17 5.50 9.27
C LYS A 62 -26.42 5.28 10.59
N ASN A 63 -25.95 4.07 10.88
CA ASN A 63 -25.43 3.68 12.20
C ASN A 63 -23.91 3.45 12.22
N ILE A 64 -23.15 4.41 11.68
CA ILE A 64 -21.68 4.37 11.69
C ILE A 64 -21.11 5.06 12.93
N GLN A 65 -20.18 4.40 13.59
CA GLN A 65 -19.47 4.90 14.76
C GLN A 65 -17.97 4.72 14.57
N GLN A 66 -17.19 5.59 15.20
CA GLN A 66 -15.73 5.52 15.24
C GLN A 66 -15.27 5.37 16.69
N PHE A 67 -14.28 4.51 16.90
CA PHE A 67 -13.72 4.28 18.22
C PHE A 67 -12.81 5.43 18.65
N ASP A 68 -12.97 5.84 19.89
CA ASP A 68 -12.06 6.72 20.60
C ASP A 68 -11.11 5.84 21.42
N PHE A 69 -9.86 5.70 20.98
CA PHE A 69 -8.84 4.86 21.62
C PHE A 69 -8.46 5.35 23.02
N LYS A 70 -8.59 6.65 23.30
CA LYS A 70 -8.30 7.23 24.63
C LYS A 70 -9.45 6.96 25.60
N ALA A 71 -10.68 7.21 25.17
CA ALA A 71 -11.87 6.97 25.98
C ALA A 71 -12.37 5.51 25.96
N LYS A 72 -11.76 4.67 25.13
CA LYS A 72 -12.08 3.25 24.91
C LYS A 72 -13.57 2.99 24.61
N LYS A 73 -14.18 3.83 23.78
CA LYS A 73 -15.60 3.71 23.44
C LYS A 73 -15.89 4.16 22.01
N PHE A 74 -16.93 3.60 21.41
CA PHE A 74 -17.44 4.08 20.13
C PHE A 74 -18.24 5.37 20.29
N ARG A 75 -18.08 6.26 19.31
CA ARG A 75 -18.82 7.53 19.20
C ARG A 75 -19.44 7.64 17.82
N LYS A 76 -20.66 8.17 17.76
CA LYS A 76 -21.35 8.47 16.50
C LYS A 76 -20.53 9.45 15.67
N VAL A 77 -20.50 9.21 14.36
CA VAL A 77 -19.77 10.05 13.40
C VAL A 77 -20.72 11.07 12.81
N PHE A 78 -20.37 12.34 12.94
CA PHE A 78 -21.12 13.48 12.42
C PHE A 78 -20.23 14.37 11.55
N GLY A 79 -20.83 15.00 10.55
CA GLY A 79 -20.19 15.97 9.67
C GLY A 79 -18.90 15.49 9.00
N LYS A 80 -18.21 16.44 8.38
CA LYS A 80 -16.89 16.27 7.77
C LYS A 80 -15.85 16.84 8.73
N GLU A 81 -14.82 16.07 9.06
CA GLU A 81 -13.74 16.49 9.96
C GLU A 81 -12.40 16.20 9.30
N VAL A 82 -11.51 17.19 9.30
CA VAL A 82 -10.14 17.10 8.80
C VAL A 82 -9.20 17.30 9.98
N CYS A 83 -8.34 16.32 10.22
CA CYS A 83 -7.30 16.34 11.23
C CYS A 83 -5.94 16.28 10.54
N SER A 84 -5.14 17.34 10.71
CA SER A 84 -3.83 17.45 10.05
C SER A 84 -2.70 17.86 10.98
N ASP A 85 -2.96 18.82 11.87
CA ASP A 85 -1.91 19.43 12.71
C ASP A 85 -1.76 18.71 14.06
N ALA A 86 -2.72 17.84 14.40
CA ALA A 86 -2.86 17.21 15.71
C ALA A 86 -3.00 15.67 15.64
N LEU A 87 -2.50 15.01 14.58
CA LEU A 87 -2.68 13.56 14.42
C LEU A 87 -2.21 12.73 15.62
N LEU A 88 -1.11 13.14 16.27
CA LEU A 88 -0.54 12.42 17.42
C LEU A 88 -1.43 12.53 18.66
N SER A 89 -2.20 13.61 18.78
CA SER A 89 -3.12 13.80 19.90
C SER A 89 -4.55 13.38 19.57
N ALA A 90 -4.85 13.08 18.30
CA ALA A 90 -6.14 12.58 17.86
C ALA A 90 -6.49 11.28 18.60
N ALA A 91 -7.66 11.24 19.22
CA ALA A 91 -8.10 10.07 19.97
C ALA A 91 -8.71 8.98 19.07
N THR A 92 -9.00 9.31 17.81
CA THR A 92 -9.77 8.49 16.86
C THR A 92 -8.89 7.61 15.96
N LEU A 93 -7.57 7.63 16.17
CA LEU A 93 -6.61 6.81 15.44
C LEU A 93 -5.44 6.38 16.33
N GLU A 94 -4.75 5.31 15.93
CA GLU A 94 -3.37 5.03 16.35
C GLU A 94 -2.45 5.27 15.14
N LYS A 95 -1.31 5.92 15.33
CA LYS A 95 -0.29 6.13 14.29
C LYS A 95 1.07 5.83 14.87
N GLU A 96 1.84 5.02 14.17
CA GLU A 96 3.24 4.76 14.52
C GLU A 96 4.11 4.75 13.26
N LYS A 97 5.31 5.32 13.41
CA LYS A 97 6.39 5.22 12.44
C LYS A 97 7.17 3.93 12.71
N PHE A 98 7.69 3.27 11.67
CA PHE A 98 8.54 2.10 11.87
C PHE A 98 9.88 2.46 12.53
N PRO A 99 10.44 1.55 13.36
CA PRO A 99 11.76 1.71 13.93
C PRO A 99 12.84 1.97 12.87
N GLN A 100 13.77 2.86 13.19
CA GLN A 100 14.82 3.31 12.27
C GLN A 100 15.81 2.19 11.90
N ASP A 101 16.04 1.25 12.81
CA ASP A 101 16.90 0.08 12.62
C ASP A 101 16.34 -0.96 11.65
N TYR A 102 15.06 -0.86 11.26
CA TYR A 102 14.49 -1.76 10.25
C TYR A 102 14.97 -1.41 8.84
N PHE A 103 15.44 -0.18 8.62
CA PHE A 103 15.98 0.26 7.33
C PHE A 103 17.22 1.15 7.52
N PRO A 104 18.34 0.56 7.96
CA PRO A 104 19.54 1.29 8.40
C PRO A 104 20.24 2.06 7.27
N GLU A 105 20.04 1.64 6.01
CA GLU A 105 20.60 2.30 4.81
C GLU A 105 20.01 3.70 4.59
N SER A 106 18.79 3.97 5.08
CA SER A 106 18.15 5.27 4.93
C SER A 106 18.27 6.08 6.21
N LYS A 107 18.94 7.24 6.17
CA LYS A 107 19.09 8.12 7.36
C LYS A 107 17.76 8.51 7.99
N TRP A 108 16.72 8.64 7.18
CA TRP A 108 15.36 8.95 7.63
C TRP A 108 14.35 8.19 6.77
N SER A 109 13.29 7.70 7.42
CA SER A 109 12.16 7.06 6.74
C SER A 109 10.88 7.85 7.02
N ARG A 110 9.89 7.71 6.14
CA ARG A 110 8.50 8.18 6.34
C ARG A 110 7.54 6.99 6.41
N LYS A 111 8.04 5.78 6.66
CA LYS A 111 7.25 4.54 6.60
C LYS A 111 6.60 4.25 7.97
N GLY A 112 5.37 3.75 7.95
CA GLY A 112 4.60 3.51 9.18
C GLY A 112 3.19 3.00 8.89
N PHE A 113 2.31 3.16 9.88
CA PHE A 113 0.88 2.85 9.72
C PHE A 113 -0.03 3.84 10.46
N ILE A 114 -1.28 3.92 10.02
CA ILE A 114 -2.41 4.53 10.71
C ILE A 114 -3.51 3.47 10.87
N ARG A 115 -3.95 3.24 12.09
CA ARG A 115 -5.13 2.42 12.41
C ARG A 115 -6.29 3.31 12.80
N THR A 116 -7.45 3.04 12.25
CA THR A 116 -8.74 3.53 12.75
C THR A 116 -9.66 2.36 13.02
N ARG A 117 -10.60 2.53 13.95
CA ARG A 117 -11.55 1.48 14.33
C ARG A 117 -12.97 1.98 14.19
N TRP A 118 -13.81 1.19 13.55
CA TRP A 118 -15.16 1.54 13.14
C TRP A 118 -16.14 0.50 13.62
N ALA A 119 -17.39 0.92 13.82
CA ALA A 119 -18.51 0.03 14.00
C ALA A 119 -19.65 0.44 13.07
N LEU A 120 -20.14 -0.51 12.29
CA LEU A 120 -21.31 -0.37 11.45
C LEU A 120 -22.36 -1.38 11.90
N ALA A 121 -23.46 -0.88 12.46
CA ALA A 121 -24.44 -1.71 13.17
C ALA A 121 -23.73 -2.62 14.20
N ASP A 122 -23.88 -3.94 14.09
CA ASP A 122 -23.33 -4.91 15.05
C ASP A 122 -21.93 -5.43 14.64
N CYS A 123 -21.32 -4.84 13.60
CA CYS A 123 -20.02 -5.24 13.09
C CYS A 123 -18.97 -4.16 13.39
N ALA A 124 -18.01 -4.48 14.24
CA ALA A 124 -16.85 -3.65 14.50
C ALA A 124 -15.60 -4.19 13.79
N PHE A 125 -14.76 -3.31 13.24
CA PHE A 125 -13.58 -3.67 12.49
C PHE A 125 -12.51 -2.56 12.50
N ASP A 126 -11.25 -2.95 12.28
CA ASP A 126 -10.14 -2.03 12.09
C ASP A 126 -9.85 -1.80 10.60
N LEU A 127 -9.52 -0.56 10.26
CA LEU A 127 -8.98 -0.14 8.98
C LEU A 127 -7.56 0.37 9.21
N VAL A 128 -6.57 -0.28 8.60
CA VAL A 128 -5.15 -0.03 8.81
C VAL A 128 -4.48 0.37 7.51
N ASN A 129 -4.18 1.66 7.36
CA ASN A 129 -3.38 2.15 6.23
C ASN A 129 -1.90 1.97 6.56
N ILE A 130 -1.13 1.36 5.67
CA ILE A 130 0.30 1.15 5.84
C ILE A 130 1.08 1.73 4.66
N HIS A 131 2.34 2.05 4.93
CA HIS A 131 3.33 2.32 3.89
C HIS A 131 4.64 1.68 4.29
N LEU A 132 4.97 0.54 3.68
CA LEU A 132 6.19 -0.22 3.95
C LEU A 132 7.40 0.29 3.17
N PHE A 133 8.58 -0.26 3.47
CA PHE A 133 9.85 0.12 2.87
C PHE A 133 9.96 -0.32 1.40
N HIS A 134 10.54 0.56 0.57
CA HIS A 134 10.81 0.30 -0.84
C HIS A 134 12.23 -0.27 -1.02
N ASP A 135 12.47 -0.90 -2.17
CA ASP A 135 13.83 -1.33 -2.53
C ASP A 135 14.68 -0.12 -2.90
N ALA A 136 15.83 0.03 -2.24
CA ALA A 136 16.80 1.07 -2.61
C ALA A 136 17.49 0.75 -3.94
N SER A 137 17.82 -0.53 -4.20
CA SER A 137 18.50 -0.96 -5.43
C SER A 137 17.86 -2.21 -6.07
N ASN A 138 17.55 -2.12 -7.36
CA ASN A 138 17.08 -3.28 -8.14
C ASN A 138 18.15 -4.37 -8.25
N LEU A 139 19.43 -3.97 -8.34
CA LEU A 139 20.54 -4.89 -8.52
C LEU A 139 20.79 -5.68 -7.23
N VAL A 140 20.70 -5.01 -6.06
CA VAL A 140 20.79 -5.70 -4.77
C VAL A 140 19.60 -6.64 -4.58
N ALA A 141 18.39 -6.20 -4.93
CA ALA A 141 17.19 -7.04 -4.85
C ALA A 141 17.31 -8.30 -5.75
N TRP A 142 17.92 -8.15 -6.92
CA TRP A 142 18.18 -9.26 -7.85
C TRP A 142 19.30 -10.19 -7.36
N GLU A 143 20.45 -9.63 -6.97
CA GLU A 143 21.65 -10.39 -6.56
C GLU A 143 21.37 -11.21 -5.30
N LYS A 144 20.69 -10.59 -4.34
CA LYS A 144 20.32 -11.20 -3.07
C LYS A 144 18.88 -11.70 -3.08
N SER A 145 18.47 -12.49 -4.09
CA SER A 145 17.13 -13.08 -4.12
C SER A 145 17.04 -14.32 -3.21
N PRO A 146 16.00 -14.46 -2.33
CA PRO A 146 14.91 -13.51 -2.09
C PRO A 146 15.39 -12.18 -1.50
N SER A 147 14.93 -11.07 -2.08
CA SER A 147 15.41 -9.71 -1.82
C SER A 147 15.53 -9.39 -0.33
N VAL A 148 16.68 -8.84 0.10
CA VAL A 148 16.87 -8.35 1.47
C VAL A 148 15.80 -7.33 1.88
N TYR A 149 15.31 -6.53 0.93
CA TYR A 149 14.26 -5.55 1.17
C TYR A 149 12.90 -6.21 1.49
N SER A 150 12.65 -7.41 0.95
CA SER A 150 11.47 -8.20 1.32
C SER A 150 11.54 -8.61 2.80
N GLY A 151 12.71 -9.02 3.29
CA GLY A 151 12.91 -9.29 4.71
C GLY A 151 12.64 -8.08 5.61
N THR A 152 13.02 -6.87 5.18
CA THR A 152 12.67 -5.62 5.88
C THR A 152 11.16 -5.37 5.89
N ARG A 153 10.47 -5.55 4.76
CA ARG A 153 9.00 -5.41 4.70
C ARG A 153 8.30 -6.45 5.56
N GLN A 154 8.78 -7.69 5.58
CA GLN A 154 8.26 -8.75 6.44
C GLN A 154 8.35 -8.35 7.92
N LYS A 155 9.51 -7.84 8.38
CA LYS A 155 9.66 -7.35 9.76
C LYS A 155 8.67 -6.21 10.07
N ALA A 156 8.55 -5.24 9.17
CA ALA A 156 7.66 -4.10 9.33
C ALA A 156 6.18 -4.51 9.38
N LEU A 157 5.74 -5.41 8.49
CA LEU A 157 4.37 -5.92 8.49
C LEU A 157 4.10 -6.76 9.74
N GLY A 158 5.05 -7.59 10.18
CA GLY A 158 4.97 -8.31 11.46
C GLY A 158 4.74 -7.36 12.64
N PHE A 159 5.52 -6.27 12.71
CA PHE A 159 5.34 -5.22 13.71
C PHE A 159 3.93 -4.61 13.69
N VAL A 160 3.37 -4.29 12.52
CA VAL A 160 1.98 -3.79 12.42
C VAL A 160 1.00 -4.82 12.97
N LEU A 161 1.12 -6.08 12.58
CA LEU A 161 0.20 -7.13 13.02
C LEU A 161 0.23 -7.31 14.54
N ASP A 162 1.42 -7.27 15.14
CA ASP A 162 1.57 -7.42 16.57
C ASP A 162 0.99 -6.20 17.32
N ARG A 163 1.18 -4.98 16.78
CA ARG A 163 0.56 -3.75 17.33
C ARG A 163 -0.96 -3.75 17.29
N ILE A 164 -1.57 -4.17 16.17
CA ILE A 164 -3.03 -4.12 16.04
C ILE A 164 -3.73 -5.31 16.73
N THR A 165 -2.99 -6.37 17.08
CA THR A 165 -3.52 -7.56 17.76
C THR A 165 -3.04 -7.73 19.20
N ASP A 166 -2.37 -6.72 19.78
CA ASP A 166 -1.99 -6.74 21.19
C ASP A 166 -3.18 -6.63 22.15
N GLN A 167 -2.90 -6.74 23.44
CA GLN A 167 -3.90 -6.82 24.50
C GLN A 167 -4.46 -5.46 24.94
N ARG A 168 -4.07 -4.33 24.33
CA ARG A 168 -4.54 -3.00 24.75
C ARG A 168 -6.03 -2.79 24.46
N PHE A 169 -6.55 -3.47 23.44
CA PHE A 169 -7.93 -3.39 22.97
C PHE A 169 -8.46 -4.76 22.58
N GLU A 170 -9.79 -4.89 22.52
CA GLU A 170 -10.43 -6.09 21.98
C GLU A 170 -9.95 -6.35 20.54
N ARG A 171 -9.66 -7.61 20.23
CA ARG A 171 -9.25 -8.04 18.89
C ARG A 171 -10.47 -8.10 17.97
N LEU A 172 -10.46 -7.28 16.92
CA LEU A 172 -11.54 -7.21 15.94
C LEU A 172 -11.08 -7.75 14.57
N PRO A 173 -12.01 -8.07 13.67
CA PRO A 173 -11.72 -8.15 12.24
C PRO A 173 -10.95 -6.92 11.75
N TYR A 174 -9.96 -7.10 10.89
CA TYR A 174 -9.17 -5.97 10.38
C TYR A 174 -8.87 -6.11 8.89
N PHE A 175 -8.84 -4.95 8.22
CA PHE A 175 -8.39 -4.78 6.85
C PHE A 175 -7.14 -3.91 6.86
N ILE A 176 -6.09 -4.37 6.18
CA ILE A 176 -4.81 -3.66 6.03
C ILE A 176 -4.67 -3.30 4.56
N PHE A 177 -4.51 -2.02 4.27
CA PHE A 177 -4.42 -1.51 2.91
C PHE A 177 -3.32 -0.46 2.79
N GLY A 178 -2.96 -0.10 1.56
CA GLY A 178 -1.98 0.93 1.27
C GLY A 178 -0.80 0.40 0.47
N ASP A 179 0.34 1.07 0.58
CA ASP A 179 1.55 0.72 -0.17
C ASP A 179 2.38 -0.30 0.62
N PHE A 180 2.17 -1.57 0.32
CA PHE A 180 2.98 -2.66 0.86
C PHE A 180 4.39 -2.68 0.28
N ASN A 181 4.62 -2.01 -0.86
CA ASN A 181 5.87 -2.07 -1.60
C ASN A 181 6.33 -3.51 -1.93
N PHE A 182 5.43 -4.49 -1.88
CA PHE A 182 5.73 -5.87 -2.28
C PHE A 182 6.18 -5.91 -3.74
N ARG A 183 7.23 -6.67 -3.99
CA ARG A 183 7.87 -6.82 -5.29
C ARG A 183 7.77 -8.26 -5.74
N LEU A 184 7.77 -8.45 -7.06
CA LEU A 184 8.01 -9.76 -7.64
C LEU A 184 9.45 -10.20 -7.31
N ASP A 185 9.67 -11.51 -7.28
CA ASP A 185 11.02 -12.08 -7.36
C ASP A 185 11.62 -11.75 -8.73
N SER A 186 12.21 -10.55 -8.82
CA SER A 186 12.75 -9.99 -10.05
C SER A 186 13.81 -10.89 -10.70
N LYS A 187 14.54 -11.68 -9.89
CA LYS A 187 15.50 -12.66 -10.42
C LYS A 187 14.78 -13.75 -11.20
N GLN A 188 13.80 -14.41 -10.60
CA GLN A 188 13.04 -15.47 -11.26
C GLN A 188 12.21 -14.96 -12.44
N VAL A 189 11.67 -13.74 -12.35
CA VAL A 189 10.97 -13.10 -13.48
C VAL A 189 11.91 -12.94 -14.67
N ILE A 190 13.11 -12.39 -14.44
CA ILE A 190 14.07 -12.14 -15.51
C ILE A 190 14.63 -13.46 -16.06
N GLU A 191 14.95 -14.42 -15.22
CA GLU A 191 15.40 -15.76 -15.64
C GLU A 191 14.32 -16.49 -16.47
N SER A 192 13.03 -16.34 -16.13
CA SER A 192 11.93 -16.88 -16.95
C SER A 192 11.80 -16.20 -18.31
N LEU A 193 11.94 -14.87 -18.36
CA LEU A 193 11.83 -14.10 -19.59
C LEU A 193 13.02 -14.29 -20.52
N CYS A 194 14.20 -14.52 -19.94
CA CYS A 194 15.46 -14.65 -20.65
C CYS A 194 16.01 -16.08 -20.53
N SER A 195 15.13 -17.08 -20.56
CA SER A 195 15.49 -18.48 -20.32
C SER A 195 16.51 -19.05 -21.31
N MET A 196 16.58 -18.50 -22.53
CA MET A 196 17.56 -18.86 -23.57
C MET A 196 18.74 -17.89 -23.65
N ALA A 197 18.84 -16.94 -22.71
CA ALA A 197 19.91 -15.94 -22.69
C ALA A 197 21.00 -16.31 -21.69
N SER A 198 22.26 -16.09 -22.08
CA SER A 198 23.36 -16.05 -21.12
C SER A 198 23.36 -14.74 -20.34
N VAL A 199 23.58 -14.82 -19.03
CA VAL A 199 23.67 -13.65 -18.13
C VAL A 199 25.12 -13.32 -17.88
N GLN A 200 25.52 -12.09 -18.14
CA GLN A 200 26.82 -11.55 -17.77
C GLN A 200 26.63 -10.44 -16.72
N THR A 201 27.24 -10.63 -15.55
CA THR A 201 27.29 -9.64 -14.49
C THR A 201 28.54 -8.77 -14.65
N VAL A 202 28.35 -7.46 -14.75
CA VAL A 202 29.43 -6.46 -14.70
C VAL A 202 29.49 -5.92 -13.29
N ARG A 203 30.67 -6.01 -12.68
CA ARG A 203 30.93 -5.50 -11.33
C ARG A 203 31.79 -4.23 -11.40
N SER A 204 31.56 -3.30 -10.49
CA SER A 204 32.41 -2.13 -10.29
C SER A 204 33.82 -2.57 -9.92
N ALA A 205 34.84 -1.97 -10.55
CA ALA A 205 36.24 -2.30 -10.28
C ALA A 205 36.67 -1.94 -8.85
N ASP A 206 36.07 -0.90 -8.27
CA ASP A 206 36.47 -0.34 -6.97
C ASP A 206 35.74 -1.00 -5.80
N THR A 207 34.45 -1.34 -5.96
CA THR A 207 33.60 -1.86 -4.88
C THR A 207 33.26 -3.34 -5.02
N ASN A 208 33.54 -3.94 -6.18
CA ASN A 208 33.11 -5.29 -6.57
C ASN A 208 31.58 -5.52 -6.50
N GLU A 209 30.79 -4.45 -6.37
CA GLU A 209 29.33 -4.48 -6.40
C GLU A 209 28.82 -4.67 -7.83
N VAL A 210 27.66 -5.27 -8.00
CA VAL A 210 27.03 -5.42 -9.31
C VAL A 210 26.60 -4.05 -9.81
N ASP A 211 27.17 -3.62 -10.94
CA ASP A 211 26.87 -2.36 -11.61
C ASP A 211 25.83 -2.57 -12.73
N LYS A 212 25.91 -3.72 -13.42
CA LYS A 212 25.04 -4.01 -14.56
C LYS A 212 24.87 -5.50 -14.80
N LEU A 213 23.68 -5.88 -15.26
CA LEU A 213 23.41 -7.22 -15.78
C LEU A 213 23.19 -7.12 -17.29
N ILE A 214 23.79 -8.05 -18.03
CA ILE A 214 23.72 -8.09 -19.49
C ILE A 214 23.17 -9.44 -19.90
N PHE A 215 22.00 -9.44 -20.54
CA PHE A 215 21.37 -10.65 -21.07
C PHE A 215 21.66 -10.75 -22.57
N ARG A 216 22.23 -11.88 -23.00
CA ARG A 216 22.55 -12.17 -24.41
C ARG A 216 21.82 -13.42 -24.88
N GLU A 217 20.82 -13.24 -25.73
CA GLU A 217 20.08 -14.32 -26.40
C GLU A 217 20.90 -14.92 -27.56
N SER A 218 20.88 -16.24 -27.68
CA SER A 218 21.70 -17.01 -28.62
C SER A 218 21.23 -16.91 -30.08
N ASP A 219 19.92 -16.77 -30.30
CA ASP A 219 19.29 -17.10 -31.60
C ASP A 219 18.72 -15.89 -32.36
N ASN A 220 18.85 -14.67 -31.83
CA ASN A 220 18.22 -13.46 -32.40
C ASN A 220 19.21 -12.29 -32.53
N ASP A 221 20.16 -12.41 -33.46
CA ASP A 221 21.10 -11.34 -33.88
C ASP A 221 21.97 -10.75 -32.76
N ARG A 222 22.23 -11.51 -31.68
CA ARG A 222 22.95 -11.03 -30.48
C ARG A 222 22.35 -9.72 -29.92
N LYS A 223 21.03 -9.59 -29.88
CA LYS A 223 20.40 -8.45 -29.18
C LYS A 223 20.80 -8.49 -27.70
N VAL A 224 21.72 -7.59 -27.34
CA VAL A 224 22.13 -7.33 -25.97
C VAL A 224 21.03 -6.50 -25.34
N LYS A 225 20.28 -7.05 -24.39
CA LYS A 225 19.43 -6.23 -23.52
C LYS A 225 20.24 -5.90 -22.28
N PRO A 226 20.81 -4.68 -22.18
CA PRO A 226 21.36 -4.23 -20.92
C PRO A 226 20.20 -4.15 -19.93
N PHE A 227 20.25 -4.99 -18.89
CA PHE A 227 19.58 -4.66 -17.65
C PHE A 227 20.50 -3.66 -16.93
N THR A 228 20.51 -2.43 -17.45
CA THR A 228 20.58 -1.26 -16.59
C THR A 228 19.30 -1.23 -15.75
N ALA A 229 19.18 -0.40 -14.73
CA ALA A 229 17.99 -0.29 -13.87
C ALA A 229 16.66 0.13 -14.58
N SER A 230 16.50 -0.18 -15.86
CA SER A 230 15.44 0.14 -16.81
C SER A 230 14.78 -1.13 -17.37
N PHE A 231 13.53 -1.42 -17.00
CA PHE A 231 12.64 -2.44 -17.55
C PHE A 231 11.92 -1.89 -18.78
N SER A 232 12.16 -2.42 -19.98
CA SER A 232 11.47 -1.90 -21.19
C SER A 232 10.00 -2.36 -21.26
N HIS A 233 9.12 -1.39 -21.51
CA HIS A 233 7.66 -1.45 -21.47
C HIS A 233 7.00 -2.58 -22.27
N GLN A 234 7.56 -2.98 -23.42
CA GLN A 234 6.94 -3.97 -24.30
C GLN A 234 7.04 -5.43 -23.80
N THR A 235 7.92 -5.71 -22.83
CA THR A 235 8.18 -7.10 -22.39
C THR A 235 7.18 -7.60 -21.33
N TYR A 236 6.49 -6.70 -20.62
CA TYR A 236 5.74 -7.01 -19.38
C TYR A 236 4.25 -6.67 -19.44
N MET A 237 3.68 -6.46 -20.65
CA MET A 237 2.23 -6.25 -20.80
C MET A 237 1.47 -7.41 -20.15
N PHE A 238 0.77 -7.11 -19.05
CA PHE A 238 -0.27 -7.91 -18.38
C PHE A 238 -0.20 -9.40 -18.63
N LYS A 239 0.42 -10.13 -17.71
CA LYS A 239 0.23 -11.56 -17.70
C LYS A 239 0.10 -12.07 -16.28
N GLN A 240 -1.04 -12.72 -16.01
CA GLN A 240 -1.35 -13.34 -14.72
C GLN A 240 -0.24 -14.30 -14.24
N TRP A 241 0.57 -14.88 -15.14
CA TRP A 241 1.71 -15.71 -14.73
C TRP A 241 2.69 -14.98 -13.81
N LEU A 242 2.82 -13.64 -13.91
CA LEU A 242 3.68 -12.88 -13.00
C LEU A 242 3.32 -13.04 -11.52
N LEU A 243 2.06 -13.38 -11.20
CA LEU A 243 1.61 -13.63 -9.83
C LEU A 243 2.36 -14.81 -9.19
N GLU A 244 2.93 -15.73 -9.97
CA GLU A 244 3.72 -16.85 -9.42
C GLU A 244 5.02 -16.38 -8.74
N PHE A 245 5.48 -15.17 -9.06
CA PHE A 245 6.64 -14.52 -8.44
C PHE A 245 6.27 -13.51 -7.36
N ASP A 246 4.98 -13.24 -7.14
CA ASP A 246 4.51 -12.44 -6.01
C ASP A 246 4.43 -13.31 -4.75
N ARG A 247 5.56 -13.43 -4.06
CA ARG A 247 5.72 -14.41 -2.97
C ARG A 247 5.77 -13.80 -1.58
N GLU A 248 5.83 -12.47 -1.45
CA GLU A 248 6.05 -11.82 -0.14
C GLU A 248 4.90 -12.08 0.85
N LEU A 249 3.66 -12.19 0.36
CA LEU A 249 2.50 -12.50 1.21
C LEU A 249 2.54 -13.92 1.79
N SER A 250 3.25 -14.86 1.15
CA SER A 250 3.21 -16.29 1.49
C SER A 250 3.61 -16.58 2.94
N VAL A 251 4.50 -15.75 3.52
CA VAL A 251 4.96 -15.86 4.91
C VAL A 251 3.83 -15.57 5.91
N PHE A 252 2.80 -14.83 5.50
CA PHE A 252 1.67 -14.42 6.34
C PHE A 252 0.37 -15.16 6.03
N LYS A 253 0.38 -16.20 5.18
CA LYS A 253 -0.83 -16.89 4.71
C LYS A 253 -1.76 -17.42 5.81
N GLU A 254 -1.22 -17.71 6.99
CA GLU A 254 -1.99 -18.18 8.16
C GLU A 254 -2.65 -17.03 8.95
N ARG A 255 -2.19 -15.79 8.75
CA ARG A 255 -2.68 -14.59 9.46
C ARG A 255 -3.49 -13.65 8.55
N LEU A 256 -3.11 -13.59 7.27
CA LEU A 256 -3.61 -12.64 6.29
C LEU A 256 -4.11 -13.36 5.04
N HIS A 257 -5.22 -12.84 4.52
CA HIS A 257 -5.81 -13.28 3.26
C HIS A 257 -5.97 -12.09 2.32
N GLU A 258 -6.04 -12.39 1.03
CA GLU A 258 -6.33 -11.43 -0.02
C GLU A 258 -7.39 -12.02 -0.96
N MET A 259 -8.14 -11.15 -1.62
CA MET A 259 -9.01 -11.55 -2.73
C MET A 259 -8.17 -11.79 -3.98
N ASP A 260 -8.71 -12.56 -4.93
CA ASP A 260 -7.99 -12.86 -6.17
C ASP A 260 -7.65 -11.57 -6.94
N ILE A 261 -6.40 -11.47 -7.36
CA ILE A 261 -5.89 -10.32 -8.12
C ILE A 261 -6.22 -10.53 -9.59
N SER A 262 -7.18 -9.74 -10.09
CA SER A 262 -7.63 -9.77 -11.50
C SER A 262 -7.26 -8.49 -12.27
N PHE A 263 -6.33 -7.68 -11.75
CA PHE A 263 -5.93 -6.38 -12.27
C PHE A 263 -4.41 -6.31 -12.47
N PRO A 264 -3.86 -5.40 -13.29
CA PRO A 264 -2.43 -5.33 -13.55
C PRO A 264 -1.62 -4.96 -12.30
N PRO A 265 -0.29 -5.12 -12.35
CA PRO A 265 0.60 -4.43 -11.43
C PRO A 265 0.22 -2.96 -11.23
N SER A 266 0.25 -2.49 -9.98
CA SER A 266 -0.13 -1.11 -9.64
C SER A 266 1.02 -0.11 -9.78
N TYR A 267 2.25 -0.59 -9.99
CA TYR A 267 3.47 0.20 -10.02
C TYR A 267 4.49 -0.42 -11.00
N PRO A 268 5.34 0.36 -11.70
CA PRO A 268 5.57 1.81 -11.58
C PRO A 268 4.96 2.67 -12.70
N TYR A 269 3.72 3.16 -12.61
CA TYR A 269 3.17 4.08 -13.62
C TYR A 269 3.94 5.42 -13.69
N SER A 270 3.93 6.06 -14.86
CA SER A 270 4.61 7.32 -15.15
C SER A 270 4.11 8.45 -14.27
N GLU A 271 5.05 9.25 -13.78
CA GLU A 271 4.78 10.49 -13.04
C GLU A 271 4.45 11.66 -14.00
N ASP A 272 4.70 11.51 -15.30
CA ASP A 272 4.22 12.45 -16.31
C ASP A 272 2.71 12.27 -16.51
N SER A 273 1.95 13.33 -16.16
CA SER A 273 0.50 13.38 -16.32
C SER A 273 0.00 13.05 -17.74
N SER A 274 0.80 13.30 -18.78
CA SER A 274 0.46 12.95 -20.16
C SER A 274 0.63 11.46 -20.47
N GLN A 275 1.40 10.74 -19.66
CA GLN A 275 1.75 9.32 -19.82
C GLN A 275 1.29 8.45 -18.65
N GLY A 276 0.34 8.90 -17.82
CA GLY A 276 -0.08 8.19 -16.59
C GLY A 276 -0.63 6.77 -16.77
N LYS A 277 -0.87 6.34 -18.02
CA LYS A 277 -1.25 4.95 -18.36
C LYS A 277 -0.07 4.04 -18.68
N GLN A 278 1.15 4.57 -18.66
CA GLN A 278 2.36 3.85 -19.01
C GLN A 278 3.23 3.59 -17.79
N TYR A 279 3.75 2.37 -17.61
CA TYR A 279 4.88 2.12 -16.73
C TYR A 279 6.16 2.86 -17.13
N MET A 280 6.81 3.43 -16.11
CA MET A 280 8.21 3.82 -16.12
C MET A 280 9.09 2.58 -16.24
N ASN A 281 10.29 2.79 -16.76
CA ASN A 281 11.27 1.71 -16.85
C ASN A 281 12.03 1.51 -15.53
N THR A 282 11.85 2.33 -14.50
CA THR A 282 12.75 2.35 -13.32
C THR A 282 12.71 1.09 -12.45
N ARG A 283 11.64 0.28 -12.50
CA ARG A 283 11.43 -0.88 -11.61
C ARG A 283 10.68 -2.00 -12.33
N CYS A 284 10.79 -3.22 -11.81
CA CYS A 284 9.99 -4.35 -12.27
C CYS A 284 8.52 -4.06 -11.91
N PRO A 285 7.56 -4.25 -12.83
CA PRO A 285 6.15 -4.12 -12.49
C PRO A 285 5.78 -5.04 -11.31
N ALA A 286 5.07 -4.50 -10.32
CA ALA A 286 4.60 -5.26 -9.15
C ALA A 286 3.26 -4.75 -8.60
N TRP A 287 2.60 -5.60 -7.80
CA TRP A 287 1.41 -5.23 -7.02
C TRP A 287 1.85 -4.69 -5.66
N CYS A 288 2.24 -3.41 -5.63
CA CYS A 288 2.63 -2.71 -4.41
C CYS A 288 1.41 -2.32 -3.56
N ASP A 289 0.29 -2.01 -4.22
CA ASP A 289 -0.97 -1.58 -3.60
C ASP A 289 -1.88 -2.76 -3.32
N ARG A 290 -2.14 -3.02 -2.04
CA ARG A 290 -2.84 -4.24 -1.61
C ARG A 290 -3.93 -3.96 -0.61
N ILE A 291 -4.87 -4.89 -0.51
CA ILE A 291 -5.87 -4.94 0.55
C ILE A 291 -5.88 -6.35 1.12
N LEU A 292 -5.24 -6.50 2.28
CA LEU A 292 -5.20 -7.75 3.03
C LEU A 292 -6.20 -7.72 4.18
N MET A 293 -6.60 -8.88 4.66
CA MET A 293 -7.60 -8.99 5.73
C MET A 293 -7.34 -10.18 6.65
N SER A 294 -7.78 -10.06 7.91
CA SER A 294 -7.80 -11.19 8.83
C SER A 294 -8.80 -12.26 8.38
N ALA A 295 -8.66 -13.50 8.88
CA ALA A 295 -9.65 -14.55 8.65
C ALA A 295 -11.08 -14.12 9.03
N SER A 296 -11.23 -13.50 10.20
CA SER A 296 -12.51 -12.98 10.67
C SER A 296 -13.08 -11.85 9.80
N ALA A 297 -12.23 -11.04 9.16
CA ALA A 297 -12.66 -10.01 8.22
C ALA A 297 -13.09 -10.61 6.88
N LYS A 298 -12.39 -11.66 6.42
CA LYS A 298 -12.80 -12.44 5.24
C LYS A 298 -14.19 -13.04 5.41
N ASP A 299 -14.49 -13.58 6.60
CA ASP A 299 -15.81 -14.14 6.90
C ASP A 299 -16.94 -13.11 6.81
N LEU A 300 -16.66 -11.84 7.13
CA LEU A 300 -17.64 -10.75 6.96
C LEU A 300 -18.02 -10.57 5.49
N LEU A 301 -17.06 -10.68 4.57
CA LEU A 301 -17.31 -10.53 3.13
C LEU A 301 -18.15 -11.70 2.60
N VAL A 302 -17.88 -12.93 3.04
CA VAL A 302 -18.61 -14.12 2.58
C VAL A 302 -20.06 -14.11 3.06
N LYS A 303 -20.31 -13.70 4.30
CA LYS A 303 -21.68 -13.56 4.85
C LYS A 303 -22.55 -12.59 4.04
N VAL A 304 -21.97 -11.51 3.53
CA VAL A 304 -22.67 -10.55 2.66
C VAL A 304 -23.05 -11.20 1.32
N HIS A 305 -22.14 -11.94 0.69
CA HIS A 305 -22.41 -12.62 -0.59
C HIS A 305 -23.50 -13.70 -0.46
N GLY A 306 -23.51 -14.46 0.64
CA GLY A 306 -24.56 -15.45 0.91
C GLY A 306 -25.95 -14.86 1.12
N ASN A 307 -26.05 -13.62 1.62
CA ASN A 307 -27.31 -12.91 1.78
C ASN A 307 -27.76 -12.24 0.47
N VAL A 308 -26.84 -11.70 -0.34
CA VAL A 308 -27.14 -11.11 -1.66
C VAL A 308 -27.66 -12.16 -2.65
N MET A 309 -27.12 -13.38 -2.64
CA MET A 309 -27.66 -14.47 -3.47
C MET A 309 -29.06 -14.92 -3.05
N LYS A 310 -29.49 -14.68 -1.79
CA LYS A 310 -30.86 -14.94 -1.32
C LYS A 310 -31.84 -13.80 -1.64
N SER A 311 -31.36 -12.62 -1.98
CA SER A 311 -32.17 -11.45 -2.31
C SER A 311 -31.91 -11.00 -3.76
N GLN A 312 -32.27 -11.82 -4.74
CA GLN A 312 -32.45 -11.32 -6.11
C GLN A 312 -33.77 -10.54 -6.21
N SER A 313 -33.74 -9.26 -5.84
CA SER A 313 -34.68 -8.26 -6.37
C SER A 313 -34.14 -6.85 -6.14
N SER A 314 -33.90 -6.12 -7.23
CA SER A 314 -33.46 -4.73 -7.33
C SER A 314 -32.02 -4.42 -6.86
N ALA A 315 -31.23 -3.85 -7.78
CA ALA A 315 -29.91 -3.32 -7.51
C ALA A 315 -29.99 -2.16 -6.51
N ALA A 316 -29.78 -2.45 -5.23
CA ALA A 316 -29.48 -1.44 -4.22
C ALA A 316 -27.96 -1.17 -4.25
N PRO A 317 -27.50 0.09 -4.28
CA PRO A 317 -26.08 0.41 -4.21
C PRO A 317 -25.52 -0.12 -2.89
N ALA A 318 -24.47 -0.93 -2.97
CA ALA A 318 -23.77 -1.41 -1.80
C ALA A 318 -23.31 -0.21 -0.95
N PRO A 319 -23.52 -0.22 0.37
CA PRO A 319 -23.05 0.86 1.21
C PRO A 319 -21.52 0.94 1.15
N ALA A 320 -20.98 2.02 0.58
CA ALA A 320 -19.56 2.20 0.39
C ALA A 320 -19.01 3.18 1.44
N VAL A 321 -18.03 2.73 2.22
CA VAL A 321 -17.01 3.61 2.77
C VAL A 321 -15.89 3.62 1.74
N ILE A 322 -15.72 4.74 1.04
CA ILE A 322 -14.54 4.91 0.17
C ILE A 322 -13.41 5.31 1.09
N CYS A 323 -12.40 4.46 1.20
CA CYS A 323 -11.13 4.83 1.80
C CYS A 323 -10.15 5.17 0.68
N LEU A 324 -9.71 6.42 0.63
CA LEU A 324 -8.55 6.82 -0.16
C LEU A 324 -7.34 6.87 0.76
N SER A 325 -6.33 6.06 0.47
CA SER A 325 -4.98 6.25 1.01
C SER A 325 -4.29 7.32 0.16
N VAL A 326 -4.19 8.55 0.69
CA VAL A 326 -3.62 9.73 -0.01
C VAL A 326 -2.12 9.83 0.22
#